data_AF-A0A8C1U299-F1
#
_entry.id   AF-A0A8C1U299-F1
#
_cell.length_a   1.000
_cell.length_b   1.000
_cell.length_c   1.000
_cell.angle_alpha   90.00
_cell.angle_beta   90.00
_cell.angle_gamma   90.00
#
_symmetry.space_group_name_H-M   'P 1'
#
loop_
_entity.id
_entity.type
_entity.pdbx_description
1 polymer ?
#
loop_
_entity_poly.entity_id
_entity_poly.type
_entity_poly.pdbx_seq_one_letter_code
_entity_poly.pdbx_strand_id
1 'polypeptide(L)'
;MVLLKMKFPFQKRVRLAQGLWLLSWVAMFSGAITFAMGVFLKTELHRRSEVMHSMDIHIVPNLLMAVGLASVGINICAGKVCQDSLDPSRFPRWKTFLPLFFCFSVFITSLLLVAMILSFALQPSLEESLKIGLKNGISFYKDTDTPGRCFQKETIDRLQIEFQCCGNTNYRDWFEVQWISNRYLDFTSKEVKDRVRSNVDGRYLLDGVPFSCCNPASPRPCIQYSLRDNSVHYNYEYQTEELNLYSRGCRQALVSYYMGLMNTIGPCVLFDFLLQMAILVSLRYLQTAMEGVIGQENVEIETEGYILEKGVKETLLETKEKVKRLLQFAQVGDASSTTPGTQPEEEKPATA
;
A
#
# COMPACT_ATOMS: atom_id res chain seq x y z
N MET A 1 25.81 6.36 -31.94
CA MET A 1 24.71 5.83 -32.78
C MET A 1 23.39 6.18 -32.11
N VAL A 2 22.44 6.75 -32.85
CA VAL A 2 21.09 7.07 -32.35
C VAL A 2 20.24 5.80 -32.36
N LEU A 3 19.57 5.51 -31.24
CA LEU A 3 18.82 4.25 -31.06
C LEU A 3 17.32 4.44 -31.39
N LEU A 4 16.75 3.50 -32.15
CA LEU A 4 15.32 3.47 -32.53
C LEU A 4 14.82 4.76 -33.21
N LYS A 5 15.59 5.24 -34.18
CA LYS A 5 15.30 6.44 -34.97
C LYS A 5 14.11 6.23 -35.91
N MET A 6 13.17 7.16 -35.94
CA MET A 6 12.01 7.18 -36.84
C MET A 6 11.81 8.57 -37.45
N LYS A 7 11.27 8.63 -38.68
CA LYS A 7 10.92 9.89 -39.35
C LYS A 7 9.46 10.24 -39.11
N PHE A 8 9.21 11.50 -38.79
CA PHE A 8 7.89 12.05 -38.52
C PHE A 8 7.58 13.22 -39.48
N PRO A 9 6.66 13.02 -40.45
CA PRO A 9 6.06 14.13 -41.19
C PRO A 9 5.09 14.91 -40.29
N PHE A 10 4.79 16.15 -40.67
CA PHE A 10 3.90 17.06 -39.92
C PHE A 10 2.59 16.39 -39.46
N GLN A 11 1.87 15.75 -40.39
CA GLN A 11 0.59 15.07 -40.09
C GLN A 11 0.74 13.95 -39.04
N LYS A 12 1.84 13.20 -39.05
CA LYS A 12 2.08 12.16 -38.03
C LYS A 12 2.42 12.76 -36.67
N ARG A 13 3.14 13.89 -36.62
CA ARG A 13 3.41 14.61 -35.35
C ARG A 13 2.11 15.10 -34.70
N VAL A 14 1.22 15.71 -35.48
CA VAL A 14 -0.08 16.19 -34.99
C VAL A 14 -0.94 15.03 -34.46
N ARG A 15 -1.06 13.93 -35.21
CA ARG A 15 -1.80 12.75 -34.75
C ARG A 15 -1.18 12.11 -33.51
N LEU A 16 0.14 12.07 -33.42
CA LEU A 16 0.85 11.57 -32.24
C LEU A 16 0.56 12.44 -31.01
N ALA A 17 0.62 13.77 -31.14
CA ALA A 17 0.32 14.71 -30.06
C ALA A 17 -1.15 14.62 -29.62
N GLN A 18 -2.10 14.53 -30.54
CA GLN A 18 -3.52 14.33 -30.23
C GLN A 18 -3.79 12.99 -29.53
N GLY A 19 -3.19 11.90 -30.04
CA GLY A 19 -3.31 10.57 -29.45
C GLY A 19 -2.69 10.50 -28.05
N LEU A 20 -1.52 11.11 -27.87
CA LEU A 20 -0.87 11.22 -26.56
C LEU A 20 -1.71 12.04 -25.58
N TRP A 21 -2.29 13.16 -26.01
CA TRP A 21 -3.17 13.96 -25.17
C TRP A 21 -4.37 13.15 -24.65
N LEU A 22 -5.01 12.36 -25.51
CA LEU A 22 -6.09 11.45 -25.10
C LEU A 22 -5.59 10.35 -24.16
N LEU A 23 -4.43 9.75 -24.46
CA LEU A 23 -3.85 8.69 -23.63
C LEU A 23 -3.46 9.21 -22.24
N SER A 24 -2.95 10.43 -22.14
CA SER A 24 -2.66 11.11 -20.87
C SER A 24 -3.91 11.34 -20.04
N TRP A 25 -5.07 11.62 -20.64
CA TRP A 25 -6.33 11.68 -19.90
C TRP A 25 -6.71 10.32 -19.31
N VAL A 26 -6.61 9.24 -20.09
CA VAL A 26 -6.88 7.88 -19.61
C VAL A 26 -5.93 7.51 -18.47
N ALA A 27 -4.65 7.80 -18.62
CA ALA A 27 -3.64 7.52 -17.59
C ALA A 27 -3.81 8.40 -16.34
N MET A 28 -4.33 9.62 -16.46
CA MET A 28 -4.71 10.44 -15.31
C MET A 28 -5.79 9.75 -14.47
N PHE A 29 -6.85 9.26 -15.11
CA PHE A 29 -7.90 8.52 -14.40
C PHE A 29 -7.36 7.22 -13.78
N SER A 30 -6.52 6.49 -14.52
CA SER A 30 -5.82 5.31 -14.00
C SER A 30 -5.01 5.62 -12.74
N GLY A 31 -4.20 6.69 -12.75
CA GLY A 31 -3.46 7.14 -11.57
C GLY A 31 -4.35 7.52 -10.38
N ALA A 32 -5.49 8.17 -10.64
CA ALA A 32 -6.46 8.50 -9.58
C ALA A 32 -7.11 7.25 -8.97
N ILE A 33 -7.40 6.23 -9.78
CA ILE A 33 -7.90 4.94 -9.30
C ILE A 33 -6.82 4.23 -8.46
N THR A 34 -5.55 4.23 -8.90
CA THR A 34 -4.41 3.71 -8.10
C THR A 34 -4.29 4.42 -6.75
N PHE A 35 -4.41 5.75 -6.71
CA PHE A 35 -4.44 6.52 -5.46
C PHE A 35 -5.59 6.09 -4.54
N ALA A 36 -6.81 5.97 -5.08
CA ALA A 36 -7.98 5.56 -4.33
C ALA A 36 -7.83 4.14 -3.76
N MET A 37 -7.27 3.19 -4.53
CA MET A 37 -6.96 1.85 -4.04
C MET A 37 -5.92 1.88 -2.91
N GLY A 38 -4.90 2.73 -3.02
CA GLY A 38 -3.91 2.94 -1.95
C GLY A 38 -4.55 3.42 -0.65
N VAL A 39 -5.45 4.40 -0.74
CA VAL A 39 -6.23 4.89 0.42
C VAL A 39 -7.11 3.79 0.99
N PHE A 40 -7.84 3.07 0.13
CA PHE A 40 -8.72 1.97 0.55
C PHE A 40 -7.94 0.88 1.30
N LEU A 41 -6.82 0.42 0.74
CA LEU A 41 -5.96 -0.57 1.40
C LEU A 41 -5.37 -0.03 2.72
N LYS A 42 -4.99 1.26 2.77
CA LYS A 42 -4.52 1.90 4.00
C LYS A 42 -5.60 1.88 5.08
N THR A 43 -6.83 2.25 4.73
CA THR A 43 -7.95 2.28 5.67
C THR A 43 -8.30 0.89 6.18
N GLU A 44 -8.28 -0.13 5.33
CA GLU A 44 -8.59 -1.50 5.74
C GLU A 44 -7.55 -2.07 6.69
N LEU A 45 -6.26 -1.83 6.40
CA LEU A 45 -5.18 -2.22 7.31
C LEU A 45 -5.24 -1.44 8.62
N HIS A 46 -5.55 -0.14 8.58
CA HIS A 46 -5.65 0.67 9.81
C HIS A 46 -6.83 0.25 10.69
N ARG A 47 -7.99 -0.05 10.08
CA ARG A 47 -9.18 -0.54 10.78
C ARG A 47 -8.91 -1.81 11.60
N ARG A 48 -7.90 -2.60 11.21
CA ARG A 48 -7.52 -3.86 11.86
C ARG A 48 -6.13 -3.84 12.48
N SER A 49 -5.59 -2.65 12.79
CA SER A 49 -4.23 -2.54 13.33
C SER A 49 -4.06 -3.28 14.66
N GLU A 50 -5.10 -3.40 15.47
CA GLU A 50 -5.08 -4.11 16.76
C GLU A 50 -4.80 -5.61 16.65
N VAL A 51 -5.10 -6.23 15.51
CA VAL A 51 -4.89 -7.66 15.26
C VAL A 51 -3.67 -7.95 14.40
N MET A 52 -2.88 -6.93 14.06
CA MET A 52 -1.62 -7.04 13.32
C MET A 52 -0.43 -6.73 14.23
N HIS A 53 0.66 -7.48 14.05
CA HIS A 53 1.87 -7.34 14.88
C HIS A 53 2.93 -6.40 14.29
N SER A 54 3.14 -6.43 12.97
CA SER A 54 4.12 -5.58 12.27
C SER A 54 3.46 -4.44 11.49
N MET A 55 4.14 -3.28 11.44
CA MET A 55 3.75 -2.12 10.64
C MET A 55 4.38 -2.09 9.23
N ASP A 56 5.29 -3.01 8.91
CA ASP A 56 6.01 -3.01 7.63
C ASP A 56 5.07 -3.11 6.43
N ILE A 57 3.92 -3.76 6.62
CA ILE A 57 2.87 -3.97 5.62
C ILE A 57 2.28 -2.63 5.13
N HIS A 58 2.37 -1.55 5.93
CA HIS A 58 1.86 -0.23 5.55
C HIS A 58 2.70 0.47 4.49
N ILE A 59 3.89 -0.04 4.12
CA ILE A 59 4.70 0.54 3.05
C ILE A 59 4.01 0.49 1.69
N VAL A 60 3.28 -0.60 1.41
CA VAL A 60 2.58 -0.82 0.13
C VAL A 60 1.51 0.24 -0.13
N PRO A 61 0.49 0.43 0.73
CA PRO A 61 -0.53 1.45 0.48
C PRO A 61 0.04 2.87 0.49
N ASN A 62 1.04 3.16 1.35
CA ASN A 62 1.69 4.47 1.36
C ASN A 62 2.38 4.75 0.01
N LEU A 63 3.09 3.75 -0.54
CA LEU A 63 3.73 3.88 -1.84
C LEU A 63 2.70 4.05 -2.95
N LEU A 64 1.62 3.25 -2.98
CA LEU A 64 0.51 3.37 -3.94
C LEU A 64 -0.13 4.76 -3.94
N MET A 65 -0.35 5.35 -2.75
CA MET A 65 -0.86 6.71 -2.63
C MET A 65 0.12 7.73 -3.23
N ALA A 66 1.41 7.64 -2.88
CA ALA A 66 2.42 8.58 -3.37
C ALA A 66 2.57 8.50 -4.90
N VAL A 67 2.72 7.29 -5.45
CA VAL A 67 2.92 7.09 -6.90
C VAL A 67 1.65 7.36 -7.70
N GLY A 68 0.46 7.04 -7.18
CA GLY A 68 -0.82 7.34 -7.83
C GLY A 68 -1.04 8.85 -7.97
N LEU A 69 -0.78 9.62 -6.92
CA LEU A 69 -0.89 11.09 -6.97
C LEU A 69 0.16 11.70 -7.91
N ALA A 70 1.40 11.20 -7.88
CA ALA A 70 2.44 11.63 -8.83
C ALA A 70 2.08 11.27 -10.28
N SER A 71 1.51 10.09 -10.52
CA SER A 71 1.00 9.62 -11.84
C SER A 71 -0.03 10.59 -12.42
N VAL A 72 -0.98 11.07 -11.60
CA VAL A 72 -1.95 12.11 -12.00
C VAL A 72 -1.24 13.40 -12.44
N GLY A 73 -0.31 13.90 -11.62
CA GLY A 73 0.45 15.13 -11.94
C GLY A 73 1.28 15.01 -13.22
N ILE A 74 1.97 13.88 -13.39
CA ILE A 74 2.76 13.57 -14.60
C ILE A 74 1.87 13.62 -15.84
N ASN A 75 0.70 13.01 -15.79
CA ASN A 75 -0.21 12.95 -16.93
C ASN A 75 -0.85 14.31 -17.28
N ILE A 76 -1.17 15.14 -16.27
CA ILE A 76 -1.62 16.52 -16.51
C ILE A 76 -0.53 17.32 -17.24
N CYS A 77 0.72 17.22 -16.76
CA CYS A 77 1.87 17.87 -17.38
C CYS A 77 2.12 17.34 -18.81
N ALA A 78 2.11 16.02 -19.00
CA ALA A 78 2.28 15.40 -20.32
C ALA A 78 1.20 15.86 -21.30
N GLY A 79 -0.06 15.93 -20.87
CA GLY A 79 -1.16 16.46 -21.68
C GLY A 79 -0.94 17.92 -22.09
N LYS A 80 -0.46 18.78 -21.17
CA LYS A 80 -0.11 20.17 -21.49
C LYS A 80 1.05 20.28 -22.48
N VAL A 81 2.09 19.46 -22.32
CA VAL A 81 3.20 19.38 -23.29
C VAL A 81 2.69 18.98 -24.67
N CYS A 82 1.79 18.00 -24.75
CA CYS A 82 1.22 17.55 -26.02
C CYS A 82 0.40 18.66 -26.68
N GLN A 83 -0.40 19.40 -25.90
CA GLN A 83 -1.15 20.54 -26.40
C GLN A 83 -0.24 21.67 -26.91
N ASP A 84 0.79 22.04 -26.14
CA ASP A 84 1.72 23.09 -26.53
C ASP A 84 2.64 22.68 -27.68
N SER A 85 2.84 21.38 -27.92
CA SER A 85 3.58 20.88 -29.08
C SER A 85 2.86 21.10 -30.41
N LEU A 86 1.54 21.32 -30.39
CA LEU A 86 0.77 21.68 -31.58
C LEU A 86 1.05 23.13 -32.03
N ASP A 87 1.59 23.97 -31.15
CA ASP A 87 1.98 25.34 -31.43
C ASP A 87 3.52 25.50 -31.36
N PRO A 88 4.21 25.64 -32.51
CA PRO A 88 5.67 25.76 -32.57
C PRO A 88 6.22 26.95 -31.77
N SER A 89 5.41 27.99 -31.52
CA SER A 89 5.83 29.16 -30.75
C SER A 89 5.87 28.90 -29.23
N ARG A 90 5.10 27.92 -28.74
CA ARG A 90 4.95 27.61 -27.30
C ARG A 90 5.90 26.51 -26.85
N PHE A 91 6.12 25.50 -27.70
CA PHE A 91 6.94 24.34 -27.39
C PHE A 91 8.38 24.66 -26.89
N PRO A 92 9.10 25.69 -27.41
CA PRO A 92 10.46 26.00 -26.96
C PRO A 92 10.59 26.24 -25.45
N ARG A 93 9.52 26.69 -24.77
CA ARG A 93 9.50 26.91 -23.32
C ARG A 93 9.71 25.62 -22.52
N TRP A 94 9.28 24.49 -23.08
CA TRP A 94 9.35 23.18 -22.43
C TRP A 94 10.71 22.50 -22.59
N LYS A 95 11.56 22.94 -23.53
CA LYS A 95 12.84 22.31 -23.87
C LYS A 95 13.76 22.09 -22.66
N THR A 96 13.88 23.10 -21.79
CA THR A 96 14.75 23.02 -20.60
C THR A 96 14.16 22.13 -19.50
N PHE A 97 12.83 22.08 -19.39
CA PHE A 97 12.13 21.34 -18.33
C PHE A 97 11.91 19.85 -18.66
N LEU A 98 11.69 19.52 -19.94
CA LEU A 98 11.37 18.17 -20.40
C LEU A 98 12.38 17.09 -20.00
N PRO A 99 13.71 17.31 -20.05
CA PRO A 99 14.68 16.29 -19.61
C PRO A 99 14.54 15.94 -18.13
N LEU A 100 14.37 16.95 -17.26
CA LEU A 100 14.18 16.74 -15.83
C LEU A 100 12.84 16.04 -15.55
N PHE A 101 11.78 16.50 -16.20
CA PHE A 101 10.46 15.89 -16.14
C PHE A 101 10.48 14.42 -16.58
N PHE A 102 11.18 14.10 -17.67
CA PHE A 102 11.31 12.72 -18.16
C PHE A 102 12.05 11.83 -17.14
N CYS A 103 13.19 12.28 -16.62
CA CYS A 103 13.93 11.52 -15.58
C CYS A 103 13.08 11.28 -14.33
N PHE A 104 12.38 12.30 -13.85
CA PHE A 104 11.47 12.20 -12.71
C PHE A 104 10.32 11.23 -13.00
N SER A 105 9.71 11.32 -14.17
CA SER A 105 8.57 10.46 -14.54
C SER A 105 8.98 8.99 -14.70
N VAL A 106 10.17 8.71 -15.24
CA VAL A 106 10.74 7.35 -15.28
C VAL A 106 10.97 6.81 -13.87
N PHE A 107 11.48 7.63 -12.95
CA PHE A 107 11.65 7.23 -11.55
C PHE A 107 10.31 6.91 -10.88
N ILE A 108 9.28 7.76 -11.02
CA ILE A 108 7.95 7.47 -10.47
C ILE A 108 7.35 6.21 -11.10
N THR A 109 7.54 6.00 -12.41
CA THR A 109 7.05 4.81 -13.12
C THR A 109 7.75 3.55 -12.65
N SER A 110 9.04 3.60 -12.32
CA SER A 110 9.74 2.45 -11.72
C SER A 110 9.26 2.15 -10.30
N LEU A 111 8.86 3.16 -9.53
CA LEU A 111 8.24 2.97 -8.21
C LEU A 111 6.86 2.27 -8.28
N LEU A 112 6.08 2.44 -9.35
CA LEU A 112 4.86 1.63 -9.58
C LEU A 112 5.20 0.14 -9.67
N LEU A 113 6.27 -0.21 -10.38
CA LEU A 113 6.73 -1.59 -10.47
C LEU A 113 7.25 -2.11 -9.12
N VAL A 114 7.93 -1.28 -8.33
CA VAL A 114 8.33 -1.63 -6.96
C VAL A 114 7.10 -1.87 -6.08
N ALA A 115 6.07 -1.01 -6.15
CA ALA A 115 4.82 -1.19 -5.40
C ALA A 115 4.12 -2.51 -5.76
N MET A 116 4.09 -2.85 -7.04
CA MET A 116 3.62 -4.14 -7.54
C MET A 116 4.37 -5.31 -6.91
N ILE A 117 5.70 -5.30 -6.99
CA ILE A 117 6.54 -6.39 -6.46
C ILE A 117 6.35 -6.52 -4.95
N LEU A 118 6.36 -5.40 -4.22
CA LEU A 118 6.16 -5.38 -2.76
C LEU A 118 4.78 -5.92 -2.34
N SER A 119 3.74 -5.68 -3.15
CA SER A 119 2.40 -6.21 -2.91
C SER A 119 2.36 -7.73 -2.87
N PHE A 120 3.24 -8.41 -3.61
CA PHE A 120 3.40 -9.86 -3.56
C PHE A 120 4.46 -10.31 -2.54
N ALA A 121 5.60 -9.61 -2.47
CA ALA A 121 6.71 -9.99 -1.61
C ALA A 121 6.38 -9.91 -0.11
N LEU A 122 5.44 -9.04 0.29
CA LEU A 122 5.05 -8.86 1.70
C LEU A 122 3.90 -9.77 2.14
N GLN A 123 3.36 -10.63 1.27
CA GLN A 123 2.30 -11.57 1.65
C GLN A 123 2.69 -12.53 2.80
N PRO A 124 3.91 -13.10 2.85
CA PRO A 124 4.32 -13.96 3.97
C PRO A 124 4.41 -13.17 5.29
N SER A 125 4.92 -11.93 5.23
CA SER A 125 5.01 -11.05 6.39
C SER A 125 3.63 -10.67 6.92
N LEU A 126 2.65 -10.46 6.03
CA LEU A 126 1.25 -10.26 6.42
C LEU A 126 0.68 -11.47 7.14
N GLU A 127 0.87 -12.69 6.62
CA GLU A 127 0.38 -13.90 7.27
C GLU A 127 1.01 -14.09 8.66
N GLU A 128 2.32 -13.87 8.79
CA GLU A 128 3.01 -13.97 10.08
C GLU A 128 2.52 -12.91 11.08
N SER A 129 2.37 -11.67 10.62
CA SER A 129 1.83 -10.57 11.42
C SER A 129 0.43 -10.87 11.94
N LEU A 130 -0.44 -11.44 11.09
CA LEU A 130 -1.79 -11.88 11.48
C LEU A 130 -1.75 -13.08 12.43
N LYS A 131 -0.86 -14.06 12.20
CA LYS A 131 -0.70 -15.23 13.05
C LYS A 131 -0.34 -14.83 14.48
N ILE A 132 0.65 -13.94 14.64
CA ILE A 132 1.11 -13.46 15.94
C ILE A 132 0.06 -12.52 16.56
N GLY A 133 -0.46 -11.58 15.79
CA GLY A 133 -1.44 -10.60 16.25
C GLY A 133 -2.74 -11.25 16.74
N LEU A 134 -3.31 -12.19 15.99
CA LEU A 134 -4.50 -12.95 16.42
C LEU A 134 -4.23 -13.82 17.65
N LYS A 135 -3.06 -14.48 17.72
CA LYS A 135 -2.69 -15.28 18.91
C LYS A 135 -2.66 -14.41 20.16
N ASN A 136 -2.06 -13.23 20.07
CA ASN A 136 -2.04 -12.26 21.18
C ASN A 136 -3.46 -11.76 21.48
N GLY A 137 -4.23 -11.37 20.47
CA GLY A 137 -5.59 -10.84 20.65
C GLY A 137 -6.52 -11.84 21.36
N ILE A 138 -6.43 -13.12 21.03
CA ILE A 138 -7.16 -14.20 21.72
C ILE A 138 -6.63 -14.38 23.15
N SER A 139 -5.32 -14.35 23.36
CA SER A 139 -4.71 -14.54 24.68
C SER A 139 -5.14 -13.48 25.70
N PHE A 140 -5.36 -12.25 25.24
CA PHE A 140 -5.77 -11.10 26.06
C PHE A 140 -7.27 -10.80 25.96
N TYR A 141 -8.06 -11.69 25.36
CA TYR A 141 -9.49 -11.50 25.15
C TYR A 141 -10.27 -11.27 26.45
N LYS A 142 -9.86 -11.89 27.56
CA LYS A 142 -10.51 -11.75 28.87
C LYS A 142 -10.19 -10.43 29.59
N ASP A 143 -9.16 -9.70 29.16
CA ASP A 143 -8.58 -8.57 29.90
C ASP A 143 -9.31 -7.25 29.61
N THR A 144 -10.65 -7.26 29.71
CA THR A 144 -11.49 -6.09 29.43
C THR A 144 -11.33 -4.95 30.45
N ASP A 145 -10.74 -5.23 31.60
CA ASP A 145 -10.52 -4.27 32.68
C ASP A 145 -9.11 -3.67 32.70
N THR A 146 -8.21 -4.15 31.83
CA THR A 146 -6.83 -3.70 31.78
C THR A 146 -6.72 -2.46 30.88
N PRO A 147 -6.22 -1.31 31.38
CA PRO A 147 -6.02 -0.12 30.55
C PRO A 147 -5.21 -0.45 29.29
N GLY A 148 -5.69 0.00 28.14
CA GLY A 148 -5.08 -0.27 26.83
C GLY A 148 -5.49 -1.58 26.16
N ARG A 149 -6.30 -2.43 26.81
CA ARG A 149 -6.81 -3.71 26.25
C ARG A 149 -8.32 -3.87 26.32
N CYS A 150 -9.03 -2.84 26.79
CA CYS A 150 -10.48 -2.89 27.04
C CYS A 150 -11.31 -3.30 25.81
N PHE A 151 -10.87 -2.89 24.61
CA PHE A 151 -11.57 -3.15 23.34
C PHE A 151 -11.22 -4.49 22.71
N GLN A 152 -10.25 -5.23 23.25
CA GLN A 152 -9.74 -6.47 22.64
C GLN A 152 -10.85 -7.51 22.41
N LYS A 153 -11.74 -7.65 23.39
CA LYS A 153 -12.91 -8.55 23.31
C LYS A 153 -13.82 -8.18 22.14
N GLU A 154 -14.22 -6.92 22.06
CA GLU A 154 -15.10 -6.40 21.01
C GLU A 154 -14.46 -6.53 19.62
N THR A 155 -13.17 -6.22 19.50
CA THR A 155 -12.42 -6.32 18.24
C THR A 155 -12.40 -7.77 17.73
N ILE A 156 -12.11 -8.75 18.60
CA ILE A 156 -12.11 -10.16 18.21
C ILE A 156 -13.52 -10.65 17.90
N ASP A 157 -14.53 -10.25 18.70
CA ASP A 157 -15.93 -10.64 18.48
C ASP A 157 -16.46 -10.14 17.13
N ARG A 158 -16.24 -8.85 16.81
CA ARG A 158 -16.62 -8.29 15.51
C ARG A 158 -15.90 -8.99 14.36
N LEU A 159 -14.62 -9.28 14.51
CA LEU A 159 -13.82 -9.94 13.49
C LEU A 159 -14.36 -11.34 13.18
N GLN A 160 -14.65 -12.14 14.22
CA GLN A 160 -15.17 -13.49 14.05
C GLN A 160 -16.53 -13.52 13.37
N ILE A 161 -17.42 -12.59 13.73
CA ILE A 161 -18.75 -12.46 13.13
C ILE A 161 -18.66 -11.97 11.69
N GLU A 162 -17.87 -10.92 11.41
CA GLU A 162 -17.75 -10.32 10.06
C GLU A 162 -17.06 -11.27 9.07
N PHE A 163 -16.05 -12.04 9.51
CA PHE A 163 -15.27 -12.94 8.66
C PHE A 163 -15.75 -14.38 8.70
N GLN A 164 -16.80 -14.66 9.47
CA GLN A 164 -17.37 -16.00 9.63
C GLN A 164 -16.27 -17.02 9.97
N CYS A 165 -15.48 -16.69 11.00
CA CYS A 165 -14.30 -17.42 11.40
C CYS A 165 -14.24 -17.59 12.92
N CYS A 166 -13.47 -18.57 13.39
CA CYS A 166 -13.27 -18.78 14.83
C CYS A 166 -11.83 -19.16 15.15
N GLY A 167 -11.29 -18.57 16.21
CA GLY A 167 -9.90 -18.74 16.64
C GLY A 167 -8.89 -18.18 15.63
N ASN A 168 -7.61 -18.52 15.82
CA ASN A 168 -6.53 -18.13 14.91
C ASN A 168 -6.47 -19.12 13.72
N THR A 169 -6.31 -20.40 14.03
CA THR A 169 -6.30 -21.51 13.08
C THR A 169 -7.65 -22.21 13.02
N ASN A 170 -8.30 -22.42 14.16
CA ASN A 170 -9.66 -22.98 14.25
C ASN A 170 -10.23 -22.74 15.66
N TYR A 171 -11.48 -23.14 15.89
CA TYR A 171 -12.19 -22.91 17.15
C TYR A 171 -11.52 -23.54 18.39
N ARG A 172 -10.71 -24.59 18.23
CA ARG A 172 -10.03 -25.28 19.35
C ARG A 172 -8.96 -24.43 20.00
N ASP A 173 -8.49 -23.37 19.34
CA ASP A 173 -7.54 -22.42 19.92
C ASP A 173 -8.10 -21.79 21.21
N TRP A 174 -9.43 -21.70 21.35
CA TRP A 174 -10.09 -21.21 22.56
C TRP A 174 -9.99 -22.17 23.75
N PHE A 175 -9.73 -23.46 23.52
CA PHE A 175 -9.60 -24.44 24.60
C PHE A 175 -8.26 -24.31 25.34
N GLU A 176 -7.27 -23.72 24.67
CA GLU A 176 -5.92 -23.50 25.21
C GLU A 176 -5.79 -22.15 25.94
N VAL A 177 -6.83 -21.31 25.90
CA VAL A 177 -6.82 -19.96 26.46
C VAL A 177 -7.95 -19.81 27.46
N GLN A 178 -7.62 -19.30 28.65
CA GLN A 178 -8.66 -18.86 29.59
C GLN A 178 -9.23 -17.53 29.09
N TRP A 179 -10.30 -17.61 28.31
CA TRP A 179 -10.99 -16.45 27.73
C TRP A 179 -12.14 -15.91 28.60
N ILE A 180 -12.55 -16.64 29.64
CA ILE A 180 -13.47 -16.16 30.67
C ILE A 180 -12.68 -15.40 31.74
N SER A 181 -13.06 -14.14 31.97
CA SER A 181 -12.44 -13.29 32.99
C SER A 181 -12.68 -13.85 34.38
N ASN A 182 -11.67 -13.70 35.25
CA ASN A 182 -11.74 -14.09 36.67
C ASN A 182 -12.92 -13.41 37.39
N ARG A 183 -13.38 -12.25 36.92
CA ARG A 183 -14.55 -11.55 37.49
C ARG A 183 -15.83 -12.37 37.40
N TYR A 184 -15.97 -13.20 36.37
CA TYR A 184 -17.16 -14.02 36.15
C TYR A 184 -17.03 -15.43 36.75
N LEU A 185 -15.91 -15.73 37.42
CA LEU A 185 -15.67 -17.02 38.03
C LEU A 185 -15.86 -16.92 39.54
N ASP A 186 -16.80 -17.70 40.05
CA ASP A 186 -16.97 -17.87 41.49
C ASP A 186 -15.91 -18.85 42.03
N PHE A 187 -14.80 -18.31 42.51
CA PHE A 187 -13.75 -19.11 43.15
C PHE A 187 -14.16 -19.71 44.50
N THR A 188 -15.36 -19.41 45.03
CA THR A 188 -15.86 -20.11 46.21
C THR A 188 -16.44 -21.47 45.84
N SER A 189 -17.03 -21.60 44.65
CA SER A 189 -17.59 -22.83 44.10
C SER A 189 -16.56 -23.95 43.99
N LYS A 190 -16.99 -25.15 44.40
CA LYS A 190 -16.18 -26.38 44.30
C LYS A 190 -15.85 -26.71 42.84
N GLU A 191 -16.79 -26.53 41.93
CA GLU A 191 -16.62 -26.87 40.51
C GLU A 191 -15.53 -26.01 39.85
N VAL A 192 -15.53 -24.70 40.13
CA VAL A 192 -14.51 -23.78 39.60
C VAL A 192 -13.15 -24.09 40.19
N LYS A 193 -13.07 -24.31 41.51
CA LYS A 193 -11.82 -24.72 42.18
C LYS A 193 -11.27 -26.02 41.62
N ASP A 194 -12.11 -27.03 41.46
CA ASP A 194 -11.70 -28.34 40.93
C ASP A 194 -11.21 -28.20 39.48
N ARG A 195 -11.90 -27.40 38.65
CA ARG A 195 -11.48 -27.11 37.27
C ARG A 195 -10.14 -26.37 37.19
N VAL A 196 -9.92 -25.36 38.02
CA VAL A 196 -8.66 -24.61 38.07
C VAL A 196 -7.52 -25.51 38.51
N ARG A 197 -7.75 -26.40 39.47
CA ARG A 197 -6.74 -27.35 39.98
C ARG A 197 -6.42 -28.47 38.99
N SER A 198 -7.39 -28.92 38.21
CA SER A 198 -7.20 -30.01 37.23
C SER A 198 -6.50 -29.56 35.97
N ASN A 199 -6.50 -28.25 35.67
CA ASN A 199 -5.92 -27.69 34.46
C ASN A 199 -4.47 -27.25 34.65
N VAL A 200 -3.76 -27.14 33.53
CA VAL A 200 -2.38 -26.65 33.48
C VAL A 200 -2.30 -25.17 33.90
N ASP A 201 -1.19 -24.81 34.56
CA ASP A 201 -0.86 -23.45 35.01
C ASP A 201 -1.90 -22.78 35.92
N GLY A 202 -2.80 -23.54 36.55
CA GLY A 202 -3.85 -22.98 37.41
C GLY A 202 -4.84 -22.09 36.64
N ARG A 203 -5.05 -22.37 35.36
CA ARG A 203 -5.98 -21.61 34.50
C ARG A 203 -7.35 -22.28 34.46
N TYR A 204 -8.40 -21.47 34.31
CA TYR A 204 -9.75 -21.99 34.06
C TYR A 204 -9.92 -22.29 32.56
N LEU A 205 -9.38 -23.42 32.10
CA LEU A 205 -9.57 -23.91 30.73
C LEU A 205 -10.83 -24.76 30.64
N LEU A 206 -11.53 -24.66 29.52
CA LEU A 206 -12.75 -25.40 29.26
C LEU A 206 -12.87 -25.73 27.77
N ASP A 207 -13.64 -26.77 27.49
CA ASP A 207 -14.06 -27.12 26.14
C ASP A 207 -15.20 -26.18 25.71
N GLY A 208 -14.84 -24.97 25.31
CA GLY A 208 -15.81 -24.00 24.84
C GLY A 208 -15.24 -22.76 24.17
N VAL A 209 -16.12 -22.04 23.49
CA VAL A 209 -15.80 -20.90 22.62
C VAL A 209 -16.67 -19.68 22.99
N PRO A 210 -16.23 -18.45 22.68
CA PRO A 210 -17.10 -17.28 22.80
C PRO A 210 -18.26 -17.33 21.80
N PHE A 211 -19.33 -16.60 22.10
CA PHE A 211 -20.54 -16.55 21.26
C PHE A 211 -20.29 -16.07 19.82
N SER A 212 -19.25 -15.26 19.61
CA SER A 212 -18.88 -14.71 18.31
C SER A 212 -18.42 -15.79 17.30
N CYS A 213 -18.07 -16.98 17.78
CA CYS A 213 -17.77 -18.15 16.94
C CYS A 213 -19.01 -18.88 16.41
N CYS A 214 -20.20 -18.56 16.92
CA CYS A 214 -21.44 -19.22 16.54
C CYS A 214 -21.82 -18.91 15.09
N ASN A 215 -22.20 -19.93 14.34
CA ASN A 215 -22.70 -19.77 12.99
C ASN A 215 -24.25 -19.57 13.01
N PRO A 216 -24.76 -18.40 12.60
CA PRO A 216 -26.20 -18.12 12.63
C PRO A 216 -26.99 -18.93 11.59
N ALA A 217 -26.32 -19.53 10.60
CA ALA A 217 -26.96 -20.44 9.64
C ALA A 217 -27.21 -21.84 10.21
N SER A 218 -26.75 -22.12 11.43
CA SER A 218 -26.98 -23.41 12.07
C SER A 218 -28.48 -23.65 12.31
N PRO A 219 -29.00 -24.86 12.01
CA PRO A 219 -30.40 -25.19 12.27
C PRO A 219 -30.71 -25.37 13.77
N ARG A 220 -29.68 -25.37 14.63
CA ARG A 220 -29.80 -25.56 16.08
C ARG A 220 -29.29 -24.34 16.85
N PRO A 221 -29.74 -24.13 18.10
CA PRO A 221 -29.16 -23.13 18.99
C PRO A 221 -27.65 -23.35 19.13
N CYS A 222 -26.87 -22.27 19.12
CA CYS A 222 -25.43 -22.38 19.20
C CYS A 222 -24.97 -23.06 20.49
N ILE A 223 -24.25 -24.16 20.34
CA ILE A 223 -23.57 -24.86 21.42
C ILE A 223 -22.19 -24.22 21.59
N GLN A 224 -21.93 -23.67 22.78
CA GLN A 224 -20.65 -23.01 23.10
C GLN A 224 -19.75 -23.82 24.03
N TYR A 225 -20.32 -24.79 24.76
CA TYR A 225 -19.66 -25.53 25.83
C TYR A 225 -19.83 -27.03 25.65
N SER A 226 -18.89 -27.81 26.18
CA SER A 226 -18.87 -29.27 26.07
C SER A 226 -18.93 -29.74 24.62
N LEU A 227 -18.18 -29.06 23.75
CA LEU A 227 -18.20 -29.27 22.30
C LEU A 227 -17.70 -30.66 21.89
N ARG A 228 -16.88 -31.33 22.70
CA ARG A 228 -16.33 -32.66 22.45
C ARG A 228 -17.10 -33.78 23.17
N ASP A 229 -18.16 -33.45 23.90
CA ASP A 229 -18.97 -34.41 24.63
C ASP A 229 -20.30 -34.68 23.91
N ASN A 230 -20.39 -35.84 23.25
CA ASN A 230 -21.59 -36.27 22.52
C ASN A 230 -22.78 -36.59 23.44
N SER A 231 -22.56 -36.77 24.74
CA SER A 231 -23.62 -37.18 25.68
C SER A 231 -24.40 -35.99 26.27
N VAL A 232 -23.80 -34.79 26.24
CA VAL A 232 -24.37 -33.60 26.87
C VAL A 232 -25.46 -32.97 26.01
N HIS A 233 -25.35 -33.08 24.69
CA HIS A 233 -26.23 -32.40 23.73
C HIS A 233 -27.10 -33.40 22.99
N TYR A 234 -28.41 -33.11 22.89
CA TYR A 234 -29.36 -33.98 22.19
C TYR A 234 -28.99 -34.10 20.71
N ASN A 235 -28.84 -35.32 20.21
CA ASN A 235 -28.51 -35.61 18.81
C ASN A 235 -27.34 -34.75 18.29
N TYR A 236 -26.20 -34.83 18.99
CA TYR A 236 -24.99 -34.08 18.69
C TYR A 236 -23.81 -35.03 18.56
N GLU A 237 -23.14 -34.96 17.42
CA GLU A 237 -21.92 -35.69 17.16
C GLU A 237 -20.85 -34.70 16.70
N TYR A 238 -19.88 -34.42 17.56
CA TYR A 238 -18.91 -33.35 17.31
C TYR A 238 -18.04 -33.58 16.07
N GLN A 239 -17.92 -34.83 15.60
CA GLN A 239 -17.11 -35.18 14.43
C GLN A 239 -17.79 -34.81 13.11
N THR A 240 -19.13 -34.83 13.09
CA THR A 240 -19.96 -34.58 11.91
C THR A 240 -20.66 -33.22 11.97
N GLU A 241 -20.67 -32.56 13.14
CA GLU A 241 -21.24 -31.23 13.32
C GLU A 241 -20.31 -30.13 12.75
N GLU A 242 -20.57 -29.74 11.49
CA GLU A 242 -19.83 -28.66 10.81
C GLU A 242 -20.54 -27.30 10.85
N LEU A 243 -21.84 -27.28 11.18
CA LEU A 243 -22.69 -26.09 11.04
C LEU A 243 -22.85 -25.28 12.33
N ASN A 244 -22.56 -25.82 13.51
CA ASN A 244 -22.74 -25.12 14.79
C ASN A 244 -21.80 -23.91 14.96
N LEU A 245 -20.53 -24.06 14.59
CA LEU A 245 -19.50 -23.02 14.72
C LEU A 245 -18.86 -22.72 13.37
N TYR A 246 -18.28 -21.54 13.25
CA TYR A 246 -17.37 -21.27 12.15
C TYR A 246 -16.13 -22.17 12.24
N SER A 247 -16.00 -23.12 11.32
CA SER A 247 -14.88 -24.08 11.27
C SER A 247 -13.58 -23.45 10.76
N ARG A 248 -13.70 -22.38 9.98
CA ARG A 248 -12.58 -21.65 9.38
C ARG A 248 -11.83 -20.79 10.42
N GLY A 249 -10.50 -20.87 10.43
CA GLY A 249 -9.67 -19.98 11.25
C GLY A 249 -9.63 -18.54 10.75
N CYS A 250 -9.58 -17.58 11.67
CA CYS A 250 -9.57 -16.17 11.29
C CYS A 250 -8.30 -15.73 10.55
N ARG A 251 -7.16 -16.37 10.81
CA ARG A 251 -5.94 -16.12 10.02
C ARG A 251 -6.17 -16.44 8.55
N GLN A 252 -6.73 -17.62 8.26
CA GLN A 252 -7.02 -18.02 6.88
C GLN A 252 -8.07 -17.11 6.24
N ALA A 253 -9.07 -16.66 6.99
CA ALA A 253 -10.08 -15.72 6.50
C ALA A 253 -9.46 -14.38 6.10
N LEU A 254 -8.69 -13.76 6.98
CA LEU A 254 -8.05 -12.46 6.74
C LEU A 254 -6.98 -12.54 5.65
N VAL A 255 -6.13 -13.56 5.67
CA VAL A 255 -5.11 -13.75 4.63
C VAL A 255 -5.77 -13.86 3.25
N SER A 256 -6.84 -14.65 3.12
CA SER A 256 -7.54 -14.77 1.84
C SER A 256 -8.16 -13.45 1.37
N TYR A 257 -8.68 -12.65 2.31
CA TYR A 257 -9.29 -11.36 2.03
C TYR A 257 -8.26 -10.36 1.51
N TYR A 258 -7.14 -10.20 2.23
CA TYR A 258 -6.07 -9.30 1.82
C TYR A 258 -5.34 -9.76 0.56
N MET A 259 -5.12 -11.07 0.38
CA MET A 259 -4.58 -11.60 -0.87
C MET A 259 -5.54 -11.33 -2.04
N GLY A 260 -6.86 -11.46 -1.82
CA GLY A 260 -7.86 -11.08 -2.82
C GLY A 260 -7.79 -9.59 -3.21
N LEU A 261 -7.60 -8.71 -2.23
CA LEU A 261 -7.37 -7.28 -2.47
C LEU A 261 -6.07 -7.03 -3.25
N MET A 262 -4.96 -7.66 -2.85
CA MET A 262 -3.69 -7.50 -3.56
C MET A 262 -3.74 -8.04 -5.00
N ASN A 263 -4.44 -9.16 -5.23
CA ASN A 263 -4.64 -9.76 -6.55
C ASN A 263 -5.54 -8.91 -7.47
N THR A 264 -6.40 -8.06 -6.92
CA THR A 264 -7.23 -7.12 -7.70
C THR A 264 -6.51 -5.80 -7.95
N ILE A 265 -5.76 -5.29 -6.96
CA ILE A 265 -4.93 -4.08 -7.09
C ILE A 265 -3.80 -4.30 -8.10
N GLY A 266 -3.16 -5.48 -8.08
CA GLY A 266 -2.00 -5.79 -8.92
C GLY A 266 -2.21 -5.53 -10.42
N PRO A 267 -3.21 -6.16 -11.07
CA PRO A 267 -3.51 -5.91 -12.48
C PRO A 267 -3.79 -4.43 -12.80
N CYS A 268 -4.44 -3.70 -11.88
CA CYS A 268 -4.73 -2.28 -12.07
C CYS A 268 -3.46 -1.42 -12.08
N VAL A 269 -2.54 -1.67 -11.15
CA VAL A 269 -1.25 -0.97 -11.09
C VAL A 269 -0.35 -1.37 -12.26
N LEU A 270 -0.40 -2.63 -12.72
CA LEU A 270 0.29 -3.07 -13.94
C LEU A 270 -0.22 -2.34 -15.18
N PHE A 271 -1.54 -2.17 -15.30
CA PHE A 271 -2.15 -1.41 -16.38
C PHE A 271 -1.69 0.06 -16.36
N ASP A 272 -1.68 0.69 -15.17
CA ASP A 272 -1.16 2.05 -14.99
C ASP A 272 0.31 2.17 -15.41
N PHE A 273 1.14 1.21 -15.01
CA PHE A 273 2.55 1.14 -15.41
C PHE A 273 2.72 1.05 -16.93
N LEU A 274 1.97 0.18 -17.61
CA LEU A 274 2.05 0.02 -19.07
C LEU A 274 1.60 1.29 -19.80
N LEU A 275 0.53 1.95 -19.33
CA LEU A 275 0.08 3.23 -19.86
C LEU A 275 1.16 4.31 -19.70
N GLN A 276 1.75 4.42 -18.51
CA GLN A 276 2.83 5.38 -18.23
C GLN A 276 4.04 5.14 -19.12
N MET A 277 4.48 3.89 -19.27
CA MET A 277 5.59 3.55 -20.16
C MET A 277 5.29 3.91 -21.62
N ALA A 278 4.07 3.63 -22.11
CA ALA A 278 3.67 4.01 -23.46
C ALA A 278 3.69 5.53 -23.66
N ILE A 279 3.13 6.29 -22.71
CA ILE A 279 3.13 7.76 -22.75
C ILE A 279 4.55 8.30 -22.73
N LEU A 280 5.42 7.82 -21.84
CA LEU A 280 6.80 8.32 -21.72
C LEU A 280 7.62 8.06 -22.99
N VAL A 281 7.51 6.86 -23.57
CA VAL A 281 8.19 6.53 -24.82
C VAL A 281 7.67 7.41 -25.96
N SER A 282 6.36 7.54 -26.11
CA SER A 282 5.75 8.37 -27.16
C SER A 282 6.03 9.86 -26.98
N LEU A 283 6.03 10.37 -25.74
CA LEU A 283 6.39 11.75 -25.41
C LEU A 283 7.85 12.04 -25.73
N ARG A 284 8.74 11.06 -25.52
CA ARG A 284 10.16 11.17 -25.90
C ARG A 284 10.34 11.29 -27.41
N TYR A 285 9.59 10.50 -28.18
CA TYR A 285 9.56 10.63 -29.63
C TYR A 285 9.03 11.98 -30.09
N LEU A 286 7.95 12.46 -29.48
CA LEU A 286 7.38 13.77 -29.79
C LEU A 286 8.37 14.89 -29.46
N GLN A 287 9.02 14.83 -28.29
CA GLN A 287 10.02 15.82 -27.87
C GLN A 287 11.15 15.94 -28.89
N THR A 288 11.80 14.81 -29.21
CA THR A 288 12.97 14.80 -30.11
C THR A 288 12.59 15.22 -31.53
N ALA A 289 11.41 14.80 -32.01
CA ALA A 289 10.90 15.24 -33.30
C ALA A 289 10.60 16.75 -33.33
N MET A 290 10.10 17.33 -32.23
CA MET A 290 9.80 18.76 -32.14
C MET A 290 11.06 19.62 -31.99
N GLU A 291 12.11 19.12 -31.34
CA GLU A 291 13.41 19.81 -31.25
C GLU A 291 14.02 20.07 -32.64
N GLY A 292 13.79 19.19 -33.61
CA GLY A 292 14.20 19.39 -35.00
C GLY A 292 13.42 20.47 -35.77
N VAL A 293 12.27 20.91 -35.25
CA VAL A 293 11.46 22.00 -35.84
C VAL A 293 11.90 23.37 -35.33
N ILE A 294 12.57 23.44 -34.17
CA ILE A 294 12.95 24.70 -33.54
C ILE A 294 13.98 25.44 -34.41
N GLY A 295 13.67 26.69 -34.77
CA GLY A 295 14.56 27.55 -35.56
C GLY A 295 14.43 27.38 -37.08
N GLN A 296 13.49 26.56 -37.56
CA GLN A 296 13.14 26.42 -38.97
C GLN A 296 12.00 27.38 -39.33
N GLU A 297 12.09 28.02 -40.49
CA GLU A 297 11.06 28.94 -41.01
C GLU A 297 9.83 28.17 -41.52
N ASN A 298 10.04 26.94 -42.02
CA ASN A 298 8.97 26.02 -42.41
C ASN A 298 8.71 24.96 -41.34
N VAL A 299 7.51 24.96 -40.77
CA VAL A 299 7.08 24.04 -39.71
C VAL A 299 6.67 22.66 -40.25
N GLU A 300 6.41 22.56 -41.56
CA GLU A 300 5.91 21.34 -42.21
C GLU A 300 7.03 20.38 -42.67
N ILE A 301 8.25 20.58 -42.18
CA ILE A 301 9.40 19.72 -42.51
C ILE A 301 9.29 18.31 -41.91
N GLU A 302 9.92 17.33 -42.54
CA GLU A 302 10.16 16.03 -41.91
C GLU A 302 11.22 16.16 -40.83
N THR A 303 10.92 15.66 -39.62
CA THR A 303 11.90 15.61 -38.52
C THR A 303 12.11 14.20 -38.01
N GLU A 304 13.19 14.01 -37.28
CA GLU A 304 13.62 12.71 -36.77
C GLU A 304 13.31 12.63 -35.28
N GLY A 305 12.59 11.60 -34.87
CA GLY A 305 12.34 11.28 -33.45
C GLY A 305 13.16 10.06 -33.04
N TYR A 306 13.69 10.07 -31.82
CA TYR A 306 14.49 8.99 -31.26
C TYR A 306 14.33 8.90 -29.75
N ILE A 307 14.58 7.73 -29.18
CA ILE A 307 14.49 7.53 -27.73
C ILE A 307 15.78 7.98 -27.04
N LEU A 308 16.92 7.53 -27.57
CA LEU A 308 18.26 7.77 -27.02
C LEU A 308 19.18 8.36 -28.10
N GLU A 309 19.85 9.46 -27.74
CA GLU A 309 20.84 10.11 -28.60
C GLU A 309 22.15 9.30 -28.69
N LYS A 310 22.49 8.60 -27.61
CA LYS A 310 23.70 7.79 -27.43
C LYS A 310 23.35 6.33 -27.05
N GLY A 311 24.35 5.46 -26.97
CA GLY A 311 24.13 4.09 -26.49
C GLY A 311 23.58 4.04 -25.05
N VAL A 312 22.90 2.95 -24.68
CA VAL A 312 22.32 2.78 -23.33
C VAL A 312 23.38 2.92 -22.23
N LYS A 313 24.56 2.32 -22.42
CA LYS A 313 25.69 2.38 -21.47
C LYS A 313 26.23 3.80 -21.29
N GLU A 314 26.42 4.52 -22.41
CA GLU A 314 26.92 5.89 -22.41
C GLU A 314 25.93 6.85 -21.77
N THR A 315 24.63 6.66 -22.03
CA THR A 315 23.57 7.49 -21.44
C THR A 315 23.46 7.26 -19.92
N LEU A 316 23.60 6.02 -19.45
CA LEU A 316 23.62 5.71 -18.01
C LEU A 316 24.82 6.35 -17.30
N LEU A 317 26.00 6.29 -17.91
CA LEU A 317 27.21 6.93 -17.37
C LEU A 317 27.05 8.45 -17.27
N GLU A 318 26.58 9.09 -18.33
CA GLU A 318 26.37 10.53 -18.37
C GLU A 318 25.27 10.98 -17.38
N THR A 319 24.20 10.19 -17.24
CA THR A 319 23.12 10.44 -16.28
C THR A 319 23.63 10.28 -14.84
N LYS A 320 24.42 9.24 -14.56
CA LYS A 320 25.06 9.04 -13.25
C LYS A 320 25.97 10.22 -12.88
N GLU A 321 26.74 10.74 -13.82
CA GLU A 321 27.58 11.92 -13.61
C GLU A 321 26.77 13.19 -13.36
N LYS A 322 25.69 13.42 -14.13
CA LYS A 322 24.78 14.56 -13.93
C LYS A 322 24.09 14.51 -12.56
N VAL A 323 23.61 13.33 -12.15
CA VAL A 323 23.00 13.11 -10.82
C VAL A 323 24.03 13.33 -9.71
N LYS A 324 25.27 12.83 -9.87
CA LYS A 324 26.35 13.06 -8.90
C LYS A 324 26.67 14.55 -8.73
N ARG A 325 26.72 15.31 -9.83
CA ARG A 325 26.93 16.77 -9.76
C ARG A 325 25.77 17.48 -9.07
N LEU A 326 24.52 17.12 -9.36
CA LEU A 326 23.34 17.70 -8.70
C LEU A 326 23.32 17.41 -7.19
N LEU A 327 23.66 16.19 -6.78
CA LEU A 327 23.80 15.83 -5.36
C LEU A 327 24.91 16.61 -4.66
N GLN A 328 26.04 16.83 -5.35
CA GLN A 328 27.13 17.66 -4.84
C GLN A 328 26.72 19.14 -4.70
N PHE A 329 25.95 19.67 -5.66
CA PHE A 329 25.41 21.04 -5.57
C PHE A 329 24.41 21.19 -4.42
N ALA A 330 23.57 20.18 -4.16
CA ALA A 330 22.66 20.18 -3.00
C ALA A 330 23.43 20.17 -1.67
N GLN A 331 24.55 19.45 -1.58
CA GLN A 331 25.42 19.43 -0.40
C GLN A 331 26.18 20.75 -0.17
N VAL A 332 26.48 21.52 -1.22
CA VAL A 332 27.14 22.83 -1.11
C VAL A 332 26.15 23.95 -0.71
N GLY A 333 24.86 23.78 -1.02
CA GLY A 333 23.80 24.71 -0.61
C GLY A 333 23.65 24.88 0.91
N ASP A 334 23.75 23.77 1.66
CA ASP A 334 23.65 23.77 3.14
C ASP A 334 24.87 24.38 3.85
N ALA A 335 26.01 24.58 3.16
CA ALA A 335 27.23 25.10 3.76
C ALA A 335 27.33 26.65 3.72
N SER A 336 26.31 27.35 3.22
CA SER A 336 26.37 28.80 2.95
C SER A 336 25.44 29.69 3.80
N SER A 337 24.82 29.15 4.86
CA SER A 337 24.10 29.95 5.87
C SER A 337 24.85 29.99 7.20
N THR A 338 26.08 30.49 7.19
CA THR A 338 26.70 31.01 8.41
C THR A 338 27.72 32.07 8.01
N THR A 339 27.32 33.33 8.01
CA THR A 339 28.27 34.44 7.96
C THR A 339 28.44 35.01 9.36
N PRO A 340 29.68 35.26 9.83
CA PRO A 340 29.98 35.61 11.22
C PRO A 340 30.11 37.12 11.43
N GLY A 341 29.87 37.54 12.68
CA GLY A 341 30.50 38.74 13.26
C GLY A 341 29.58 39.95 13.43
N THR A 342 29.02 40.12 14.63
CA THR A 342 28.67 41.44 15.18
C THR A 342 29.62 41.71 16.34
N GLN A 343 30.40 42.79 16.22
CA GLN A 343 31.32 43.27 17.25
C GLN A 343 30.53 43.82 18.46
N PRO A 344 31.10 43.84 19.68
CA PRO A 344 30.45 44.40 20.85
C PRO A 344 30.46 45.93 20.82
N GLU A 345 29.32 46.52 21.13
CA GLU A 345 29.08 47.96 21.32
C GLU A 345 29.85 48.50 22.53
N GLU A 346 30.59 49.58 22.34
CA GLU A 346 31.35 50.29 23.37
C GLU A 346 30.48 51.43 23.92
N GLU A 347 30.28 51.40 25.24
CA GLU A 347 29.46 52.29 26.05
C GLU A 347 30.04 53.72 26.12
N LYS A 348 29.21 54.76 25.92
CA LYS A 348 29.54 56.15 26.23
C LYS A 348 28.46 56.79 27.10
N PRO A 349 28.81 57.56 28.13
CA PRO A 349 27.90 57.92 29.21
C PRO A 349 27.09 59.19 28.92
N ALA A 350 25.94 59.29 29.58
CA ALA A 350 25.07 60.45 29.58
C ALA A 350 25.67 61.64 30.35
N THR A 351 25.53 62.85 29.81
CA THR A 351 25.32 64.06 30.62
C THR A 351 24.76 65.22 29.78
N ALA A 352 23.73 65.85 30.37
CA ALA A 352 23.10 67.15 30.11
C ALA A 352 22.35 67.38 28.79
#